data_AF-A0AAV5L7B5-F1
#
_entry.id   AF-A0AAV5L7B5-F1
#
_cell.length_a   1.000
_cell.length_b   1.000
_cell.length_c   1.000
_cell.angle_alpha   90.00
_cell.angle_beta   90.00
_cell.angle_gamma   90.00
#
_symmetry.space_group_name_H-M   'P 1'
#
loop_
_entity.id
_entity.type
_entity.pdbx_description
1 polymer ?
#
loop_
_entity_poly.entity_id
_entity_poly.type
_entity_poly.pdbx_seq_one_letter_code
_entity_poly.pdbx_strand_id
1 'polypeptide(L)'
;MEHNKKKLIILLSIASVAALSIIFQRRRQKKNRHAARCYLHTDPKPQYTFKHVLADNSYSPFNHLNLDGLEEKSHPYEADITALIDNPPVEFKFLEGVDIDLEMNDSYVWVDTESQLTQLADALSKGKVFAVDTEQHSLRSFLGFTALIQISTKKDDYLVDTIALHDSMSILHPVFADPNICKVFHGADGDVVWLQRDFHLYIVNLFDTAKVRFKY
;
A
#
# COMPACT_ATOMS: atom_id res chain seq x y z
N MET A 1 -59.73 21.28 -35.43
CA MET A 1 -58.93 20.18 -36.03
C MET A 1 -57.48 20.57 -36.33
N GLU A 2 -57.22 21.74 -36.93
CA GLU A 2 -55.88 22.14 -37.38
C GLU A 2 -54.87 22.39 -36.24
N HIS A 3 -55.33 22.91 -35.11
CA HIS A 3 -54.49 23.18 -33.93
C HIS A 3 -53.91 21.90 -33.28
N ASN A 4 -54.67 20.80 -33.24
CA ASN A 4 -54.19 19.52 -32.70
C ASN A 4 -53.19 18.85 -33.65
N LYS A 5 -53.33 19.03 -34.97
CA LYS A 5 -52.32 18.57 -35.94
C LYS A 5 -50.99 19.30 -35.76
N LYS A 6 -51.02 20.62 -35.55
CA LYS A 6 -49.80 21.43 -35.28
C LYS A 6 -49.11 20.99 -33.97
N LYS A 7 -49.87 20.74 -32.90
CA LYS A 7 -49.33 20.21 -31.63
C LYS A 7 -48.70 18.82 -31.79
N LEU A 8 -49.34 17.93 -32.56
CA LEU A 8 -48.82 16.58 -32.82
C LEU A 8 -47.51 16.62 -33.62
N ILE A 9 -47.40 17.50 -34.62
CA ILE A 9 -46.17 17.69 -35.41
C ILE A 9 -45.02 18.23 -34.54
N ILE A 10 -45.31 19.19 -33.65
CA ILE A 10 -44.30 19.72 -32.71
C ILE A 10 -43.82 18.62 -31.75
N LEU A 11 -44.74 17.83 -31.19
CA LEU A 11 -44.41 16.70 -30.30
C LEU A 11 -43.54 15.64 -30.99
N LEU A 12 -43.87 15.26 -32.22
CA LEU A 12 -43.06 14.32 -33.02
C LEU A 12 -41.67 14.89 -33.35
N SER A 13 -41.58 16.21 -33.59
CA SER A 13 -40.30 16.88 -33.86
C SER A 13 -39.40 16.93 -32.63
N ILE A 14 -39.98 17.23 -31.45
CA ILE A 14 -39.23 17.21 -30.18
C ILE A 14 -38.76 15.79 -29.83
N ALA A 15 -39.64 14.79 -29.99
CA ALA A 15 -39.31 13.39 -29.71
C ALA A 15 -38.17 12.87 -30.62
N SER A 16 -38.17 13.24 -31.91
CA SER A 16 -37.13 12.85 -32.85
C SER A 16 -35.78 13.51 -32.57
N VAL A 17 -35.75 14.80 -32.20
CA VAL A 17 -34.52 15.49 -31.78
C VAL A 17 -33.97 14.90 -30.47
N ALA A 18 -34.83 14.58 -29.51
CA ALA A 18 -34.43 13.92 -28.26
C ALA A 18 -33.84 12.53 -28.52
N ALA A 19 -34.49 11.73 -29.37
CA ALA A 19 -34.00 10.40 -29.76
C ALA A 19 -32.63 10.48 -30.48
N LEU A 20 -32.46 11.42 -31.41
CA LEU A 20 -31.18 11.65 -32.09
C LEU A 20 -30.09 12.09 -31.13
N SER A 21 -30.40 12.95 -30.16
CA SER A 21 -29.47 13.39 -29.12
C SER A 21 -29.02 12.24 -28.22
N ILE A 22 -29.94 11.34 -27.83
CA ILE A 22 -29.63 10.14 -27.05
C ILE A 22 -28.78 9.15 -27.87
N ILE A 23 -29.10 8.96 -29.15
CA ILE A 23 -28.30 8.10 -30.05
C ILE A 23 -26.90 8.69 -30.24
N PHE A 24 -26.77 10.00 -30.37
CA PHE A 24 -25.48 10.69 -30.50
C PHE A 24 -24.66 10.60 -29.20
N GLN A 25 -25.29 10.80 -28.02
CA GLN A 25 -24.67 10.56 -26.72
C GLN A 25 -24.22 9.11 -26.54
N ARG A 26 -25.06 8.12 -26.90
CA ARG A 26 -24.70 6.70 -26.84
C ARG A 26 -23.57 6.34 -27.80
N ARG A 27 -23.55 6.90 -29.02
CA ARG A 27 -22.44 6.74 -29.97
C ARG A 27 -21.15 7.39 -29.46
N ARG A 28 -21.23 8.55 -28.80
CA ARG A 28 -20.09 9.23 -28.16
C ARG A 28 -19.55 8.43 -26.97
N GLN A 29 -20.42 7.88 -26.11
CA GLN A 29 -20.03 6.95 -25.06
C GLN A 29 -19.42 5.65 -25.61
N LYS A 30 -19.94 5.09 -26.71
CA LYS A 30 -19.41 3.87 -27.32
C LYS A 30 -18.06 4.10 -28.03
N LYS A 31 -17.82 5.29 -28.59
CA LYS A 31 -16.48 5.70 -29.08
C LYS A 31 -15.49 5.92 -27.94
N ASN A 32 -15.91 6.52 -26.83
CA ASN A 32 -15.05 6.67 -25.64
C ASN A 32 -14.73 5.34 -24.94
N ARG A 33 -15.62 4.33 -25.04
CA ARG A 33 -15.36 2.98 -24.50
C ARG A 33 -14.19 2.25 -25.16
N HIS A 34 -13.81 2.61 -26.39
CA HIS A 34 -12.67 1.99 -27.09
C HIS A 34 -11.33 2.72 -26.89
N ALA A 35 -11.30 3.79 -26.09
CA ALA A 35 -10.07 4.56 -25.80
C ALA A 35 -9.69 4.56 -24.30
N ALA A 36 -10.32 3.72 -23.47
CA ALA A 36 -9.83 3.43 -22.13
C ALA A 36 -8.92 2.20 -22.17
N ARG A 37 -7.82 2.28 -22.94
CA ARG A 37 -6.67 1.44 -22.64
C ARG A 37 -6.08 2.04 -21.37
N CYS A 38 -6.38 1.46 -20.21
CA CYS A 38 -5.82 1.86 -18.91
C CYS A 38 -4.28 1.82 -18.84
N TYR A 39 -3.64 1.45 -19.94
CA TYR A 39 -2.20 1.47 -20.13
C TYR A 39 -1.90 2.46 -21.25
N LEU A 40 -1.94 3.75 -20.91
CA LEU A 40 -1.29 4.74 -21.75
C LEU A 40 0.21 4.42 -21.71
N HIS A 41 0.78 4.06 -22.86
CA HIS A 41 2.22 3.86 -23.04
C HIS A 41 3.05 5.13 -22.74
N THR A 42 2.41 6.24 -22.34
CA THR A 42 3.00 7.56 -22.15
C THR A 42 3.49 7.81 -20.72
N ASP A 43 3.03 7.07 -19.71
CA ASP A 43 3.42 7.37 -18.33
C ASP A 43 4.84 6.86 -18.04
N PRO A 44 5.75 7.74 -17.56
CA PRO A 44 7.12 7.36 -17.25
C PRO A 44 7.12 6.27 -16.18
N LYS A 45 8.08 5.36 -16.30
CA LYS A 45 8.24 4.27 -15.33
C LYS A 45 8.83 4.86 -14.04
N PRO A 46 8.19 4.70 -12.88
CA PRO A 46 8.72 5.21 -11.62
C PRO A 46 10.12 4.69 -11.30
N GLN A 47 10.46 3.49 -11.74
CA GLN A 47 11.77 2.90 -11.53
C GLN A 47 12.94 3.71 -12.11
N TYR A 48 12.67 4.65 -13.02
CA TYR A 48 13.70 5.56 -13.54
C TYR A 48 14.09 6.67 -12.56
N THR A 49 13.36 6.88 -11.47
CA THR A 49 13.67 7.90 -10.46
C THR A 49 14.40 7.35 -9.24
N PHE A 50 14.43 6.02 -9.06
CA PHE A 50 15.08 5.37 -7.92
C PHE A 50 16.61 5.42 -8.05
N LYS A 51 17.30 5.76 -6.96
CA LYS A 51 18.75 6.02 -6.97
C LYS A 51 19.56 4.96 -6.21
N HIS A 52 19.04 4.44 -5.11
CA HIS A 52 19.81 3.62 -4.18
C HIS A 52 19.45 2.14 -4.25
N VAL A 53 18.16 1.82 -4.32
CA VAL A 53 17.71 0.43 -4.52
C VAL A 53 17.32 0.26 -5.99
N LEU A 54 18.27 -0.26 -6.77
CA LEU A 54 18.07 -0.51 -8.20
C LEU A 54 17.48 -1.90 -8.41
N ALA A 55 16.58 -2.03 -9.37
CA ALA A 55 16.03 -3.32 -9.79
C ALA A 55 17.09 -4.14 -10.52
N ASP A 56 17.95 -4.83 -9.77
CA ASP A 56 18.80 -5.90 -10.31
C ASP A 56 17.93 -7.15 -10.54
N ASN A 57 17.73 -7.47 -11.81
CA ASN A 57 16.96 -8.65 -12.24
C ASN A 57 17.88 -9.83 -12.61
N SER A 58 19.15 -9.79 -12.20
CA SER A 58 20.05 -10.92 -12.32
C SER A 58 19.60 -12.08 -11.41
N TYR A 59 20.05 -13.30 -11.71
CA TYR A 59 19.81 -14.48 -10.86
C TYR A 59 20.75 -14.54 -9.64
N SER A 60 21.37 -13.42 -9.27
CA SER A 60 22.24 -13.34 -8.11
C SER A 60 21.41 -13.51 -6.82
N PRO A 61 21.95 -14.15 -5.78
CA PRO A 61 21.30 -14.17 -4.48
C PRO A 61 21.03 -12.75 -3.97
N PHE A 62 19.90 -12.55 -3.29
CA PHE A 62 19.58 -11.27 -2.66
C PHE A 62 20.65 -10.91 -1.63
N ASN A 63 21.12 -9.66 -1.67
CA ASN A 63 22.10 -9.15 -0.74
C ASN A 63 21.38 -8.39 0.39
N HIS A 64 21.31 -9.02 1.55
CA HIS A 64 20.75 -8.41 2.75
C HIS A 64 21.56 -7.19 3.22
N LEU A 65 20.91 -6.33 4.02
CA LEU A 65 21.58 -5.21 4.68
C LEU A 65 22.67 -5.76 5.61
N ASN A 66 23.91 -5.32 5.39
CA ASN A 66 25.03 -5.75 6.22
C ASN A 66 25.16 -4.86 7.46
N LEU A 67 24.65 -5.33 8.61
CA LEU A 67 24.71 -4.61 9.88
C LEU A 67 26.08 -4.71 10.56
N ASP A 68 26.75 -5.87 10.46
CA ASP A 68 27.94 -6.21 11.25
C ASP A 68 29.26 -6.21 10.44
N GLY A 69 29.19 -5.92 9.14
CA GLY A 69 30.35 -5.95 8.23
C GLY A 69 30.86 -7.36 7.91
N LEU A 70 30.15 -8.41 8.31
CA LEU A 70 30.49 -9.81 8.05
C LEU A 70 30.01 -10.23 6.65
N GLU A 71 30.71 -11.19 6.01
CA GLU A 71 30.35 -11.70 4.67
C GLU A 71 29.17 -12.68 4.68
N GLU A 72 28.56 -12.95 5.84
CA GLU A 72 27.46 -13.89 5.94
C GLU A 72 26.18 -13.34 5.29
N LYS A 73 25.66 -14.09 4.32
CA LYS A 73 24.43 -13.76 3.58
C LYS A 73 23.17 -14.25 4.32
N SER A 74 23.15 -14.14 5.63
CA SER A 74 22.00 -14.51 6.46
C SER A 74 21.04 -13.34 6.63
N HIS A 75 19.86 -13.62 7.16
CA HIS A 75 18.90 -12.58 7.46
C HIS A 75 19.40 -11.76 8.67
N PRO A 76 19.51 -10.42 8.59
CA PRO A 76 20.27 -9.63 9.57
C PRO A 76 19.64 -9.62 10.98
N TYR A 77 18.33 -9.87 11.07
CA TYR A 77 17.60 -9.97 12.35
C TYR A 77 17.18 -11.41 12.70
N GLU A 78 17.82 -12.43 12.11
CA GLU A 78 17.47 -13.84 12.37
C GLU A 78 17.58 -14.21 13.85
N ALA A 79 18.61 -13.73 14.54
CA ALA A 79 18.82 -13.99 15.96
C ALA A 79 17.71 -13.38 16.82
N ASP A 80 17.33 -12.12 16.56
CA ASP A 80 16.26 -11.43 17.30
C ASP A 80 14.90 -12.08 17.07
N ILE A 81 14.61 -12.49 15.83
CA ILE A 81 13.36 -13.17 15.47
C ILE A 81 13.31 -14.54 16.14
N THR A 82 14.39 -15.32 16.08
CA THR A 82 14.48 -16.65 16.72
C THR A 82 14.28 -16.53 18.23
N ALA A 83 14.92 -15.55 18.87
CA ALA A 83 14.78 -15.32 20.30
C ALA A 83 13.32 -15.01 20.72
N LEU A 84 12.58 -14.26 19.89
CA LEU A 84 11.15 -14.01 20.11
C LEU A 84 10.27 -15.23 19.87
N ILE A 85 10.65 -16.12 18.95
CA ILE A 85 9.93 -17.39 18.74
C ILE A 85 10.12 -18.32 19.93
N ASP A 86 11.35 -18.42 20.44
CA ASP A 86 11.69 -19.27 21.58
C ASP A 86 11.13 -18.74 22.90
N ASN A 87 11.08 -17.42 23.05
CA ASN A 87 10.54 -16.75 24.23
C ASN A 87 9.58 -15.61 23.83
N PRO A 88 8.34 -15.95 23.43
CA PRO A 88 7.39 -14.95 22.98
C PRO A 88 7.02 -14.00 24.13
N PRO A 89 6.84 -12.70 23.85
CA PRO A 89 6.44 -11.74 24.87
C PRO A 89 5.12 -12.18 25.50
N VAL A 90 5.18 -12.43 26.80
CA VAL A 90 4.05 -12.90 27.62
C VAL A 90 3.10 -11.72 27.81
N GLU A 91 1.96 -11.76 27.13
CA GLU A 91 0.86 -10.78 27.14
C GLU A 91 1.06 -9.46 26.37
N PHE A 92 0.33 -9.35 25.24
CA PHE A 92 -0.20 -8.05 24.83
C PHE A 92 -1.50 -7.79 25.60
N LYS A 93 -1.42 -7.16 26.78
CA LYS A 93 -2.59 -6.55 27.43
C LYS A 93 -3.01 -5.29 26.68
N PHE A 94 -3.45 -5.46 25.43
CA PHE A 94 -3.78 -4.33 24.55
C PHE A 94 -5.18 -3.75 24.82
N LEU A 95 -6.06 -4.55 25.44
CA LEU A 95 -7.51 -4.39 25.36
C LEU A 95 -8.25 -4.37 26.70
N GLU A 96 -7.58 -4.36 27.85
CA GLU A 96 -8.29 -4.15 29.12
C GLU A 96 -8.70 -2.68 29.24
N GLY A 97 -9.96 -2.38 28.85
CA GLY A 97 -10.64 -1.12 29.15
C GLY A 97 -10.42 0.05 28.18
N VAL A 98 -9.94 -0.20 26.96
CA VAL A 98 -9.82 0.84 25.92
C VAL A 98 -10.99 0.71 24.95
N ASP A 99 -11.83 1.75 24.88
CA ASP A 99 -12.82 1.91 23.83
C ASP A 99 -12.06 2.19 22.52
N ILE A 100 -11.97 1.19 21.65
CA ILE A 100 -11.39 1.39 20.32
C ILE A 100 -12.50 1.99 19.48
N ASP A 101 -12.28 3.22 19.04
CA ASP A 101 -13.14 3.82 18.03
C ASP A 101 -13.00 3.02 16.73
N LEU A 102 -14.00 2.21 16.44
CA LEU A 102 -14.10 1.41 15.21
C LEU A 102 -14.84 2.19 14.11
N GLU A 103 -15.21 3.45 14.35
CA GLU A 103 -15.81 4.27 13.30
C GLU A 103 -14.77 4.56 12.22
N MET A 104 -15.14 4.24 10.99
CA MET A 104 -14.33 4.59 9.84
C MET A 104 -14.30 6.12 9.71
N ASN A 105 -13.11 6.69 9.90
CA ASN A 105 -12.87 8.10 9.67
C ASN A 105 -12.31 8.30 8.25
N ASP A 106 -12.79 9.32 7.55
CA ASP A 106 -12.32 9.67 6.20
C ASP A 106 -10.98 10.45 6.22
N SER A 107 -10.43 10.76 7.41
CA SER A 107 -9.14 11.44 7.55
C SER A 107 -7.95 10.48 7.60
N TYR A 108 -6.93 10.76 6.80
CA TYR A 108 -5.64 10.07 6.82
C TYR A 108 -4.50 11.07 6.67
N VAL A 109 -3.29 10.65 7.01
CA VAL A 109 -2.06 11.41 6.80
C VAL A 109 -1.33 10.88 5.57
N TRP A 110 -1.21 11.71 4.54
CA TRP A 110 -0.38 11.40 3.37
C TRP A 110 1.09 11.71 3.66
N VAL A 111 1.97 10.75 3.38
CA VAL A 111 3.41 10.83 3.66
C VAL A 111 4.17 10.63 2.34
N ASP A 112 4.67 11.73 1.77
CA ASP A 112 5.44 11.73 0.51
C ASP A 112 6.75 12.53 0.60
N THR A 113 7.07 13.07 1.77
CA THR A 113 8.34 13.76 2.05
C THR A 113 9.13 13.09 3.18
N GLU A 114 10.45 13.19 3.11
CA GLU A 114 11.36 12.63 4.13
C GLU A 114 11.07 13.17 5.54
N SER A 115 10.69 14.45 5.64
CA SER A 115 10.30 15.07 6.90
C SER A 115 9.03 14.45 7.49
N GLN A 116 8.03 14.15 6.66
CA GLN A 116 6.81 13.47 7.13
C GLN A 116 7.12 12.01 7.49
N LEU A 117 7.98 11.34 6.74
CA LEU A 117 8.42 9.97 7.02
C LEU A 117 9.14 9.89 8.37
N THR A 118 9.97 10.89 8.70
CA THR A 118 10.61 11.02 10.02
C THR A 118 9.59 11.23 11.13
N GLN A 119 8.60 12.12 10.92
CA GLN A 119 7.52 12.33 11.90
C GLN A 119 6.69 11.06 12.12
N LEU A 120 6.43 10.31 11.06
CA LEU A 120 5.78 9.00 11.13
C LEU A 120 6.63 8.04 11.97
N ALA A 121 7.93 7.89 11.70
CA ALA A 121 8.82 7.05 12.50
C ALA A 121 8.79 7.43 13.99
N ASP A 122 8.82 8.72 14.30
CA ASP A 122 8.70 9.25 15.67
C ASP A 122 7.34 8.99 16.32
N ALA A 123 6.27 8.90 15.54
CA ALA A 123 4.95 8.53 16.03
C ALA A 123 4.88 7.02 16.33
N LEU A 124 5.41 6.19 15.43
CA LEU A 124 5.44 4.73 15.57
C LEU A 124 6.30 4.28 16.76
N SER A 125 7.44 4.94 17.00
CA SER A 125 8.35 4.60 18.11
C SER A 125 7.74 4.82 19.51
N LYS A 126 6.72 5.68 19.62
CA LYS A 126 5.98 5.92 20.87
C LYS A 126 4.88 4.87 21.11
N GLY A 127 4.53 4.10 20.08
CA GLY A 127 3.54 3.04 20.13
C GLY A 127 4.11 1.73 20.69
N LYS A 128 3.21 0.79 20.96
CA LYS A 128 3.56 -0.62 21.25
C LYS A 128 3.12 -1.57 20.13
N VAL A 129 2.29 -1.07 19.22
CA VAL A 129 1.80 -1.81 18.06
C VAL A 129 1.36 -0.83 16.99
N PHE A 130 1.53 -1.23 15.74
CA PHE A 130 0.88 -0.61 14.59
C PHE A 130 0.56 -1.68 13.55
N ALA A 131 -0.50 -1.47 12.78
CA ALA A 131 -0.86 -2.34 11.67
C ALA A 131 -0.19 -1.84 10.38
N VAL A 132 0.13 -2.76 9.48
CA VAL A 132 0.78 -2.48 8.21
C VAL A 132 0.13 -3.31 7.11
N ASP A 133 -0.04 -2.70 5.95
CA ASP A 133 -0.40 -3.37 4.70
C ASP A 133 0.41 -2.76 3.55
N THR A 134 0.55 -3.46 2.43
CA THR A 134 1.32 -2.97 1.28
C THR A 134 0.62 -3.19 -0.05
N GLU A 135 0.78 -2.24 -0.97
CA GLU A 135 0.29 -2.35 -2.35
C GLU A 135 1.45 -2.55 -3.32
N GLN A 136 1.36 -3.61 -4.12
CA GLN A 136 2.42 -4.05 -5.00
C GLN A 136 2.06 -3.81 -6.48
N HIS A 137 2.99 -3.28 -7.27
CA HIS A 137 2.84 -3.17 -8.73
C HIS A 137 3.83 -4.06 -9.50
N SER A 138 3.33 -5.10 -10.17
CA SER A 138 4.16 -6.08 -10.93
C SER A 138 3.96 -6.05 -12.44
N LEU A 139 2.94 -5.36 -12.98
CA LEU A 139 2.66 -5.44 -14.42
C LEU A 139 3.77 -4.83 -15.30
N ARG A 140 4.36 -3.70 -14.90
CA ARG A 140 5.43 -3.01 -15.64
C ARG A 140 6.81 -3.16 -14.99
N SER A 141 7.01 -4.15 -14.13
CA SER A 141 8.27 -4.42 -13.41
C SER A 141 8.52 -5.92 -13.33
N PHE A 142 9.74 -6.41 -13.55
CA PHE A 142 10.01 -7.85 -13.57
C PHE A 142 9.80 -8.51 -12.19
N LEU A 143 10.48 -7.99 -11.16
CA LEU A 143 10.26 -8.43 -9.77
C LEU A 143 9.08 -7.72 -9.09
N GLY A 144 8.60 -6.63 -9.68
CA GLY A 144 7.66 -5.74 -9.01
C GLY A 144 8.33 -4.54 -8.34
N PHE A 145 7.53 -3.70 -7.70
CA PHE A 145 7.92 -2.76 -6.64
C PHE A 145 6.71 -2.49 -5.74
N THR A 146 6.95 -2.15 -4.47
CA THR A 146 5.91 -1.66 -3.56
C THR A 146 5.60 -0.21 -3.90
N ALA A 147 4.32 0.08 -4.16
CA ALA A 147 3.81 1.38 -4.61
C ALA A 147 3.17 2.20 -3.48
N LEU A 148 2.69 1.54 -2.43
CA LEU A 148 2.12 2.19 -1.25
C LEU A 148 2.35 1.31 -0.03
N ILE A 149 2.51 1.93 1.13
CA ILE A 149 2.37 1.26 2.44
C ILE A 149 1.29 1.97 3.23
N GLN A 150 0.39 1.21 3.80
CA GLN A 150 -0.64 1.67 4.73
C GLN A 150 -0.16 1.35 6.15
N ILE A 151 -0.20 2.33 7.04
CA ILE A 151 0.14 2.13 8.45
C ILE A 151 -0.96 2.70 9.33
N SER A 152 -1.49 1.88 10.23
CA SER A 152 -2.50 2.32 11.20
C SER A 152 -1.98 2.23 12.62
N THR A 153 -2.16 3.31 13.36
CA THR A 153 -1.91 3.34 14.81
C THR A 153 -3.23 3.32 15.56
N LYS A 154 -3.21 3.48 16.89
CA LYS A 154 -4.45 3.70 17.66
C LYS A 154 -5.17 5.02 17.34
N LYS A 155 -4.47 5.98 16.72
CA LYS A 155 -4.93 7.36 16.60
C LYS A 155 -5.15 7.78 15.16
N ASP A 156 -4.21 7.43 14.30
CA ASP A 156 -4.12 7.95 12.94
C ASP A 156 -3.77 6.81 11.96
N ASP A 157 -4.30 6.96 10.75
CA ASP A 157 -3.98 6.17 9.57
C ASP A 157 -3.05 6.96 8.64
N TYR A 158 -2.04 6.29 8.11
CA TYR A 158 -1.00 6.86 7.26
C TYR A 158 -0.97 6.13 5.92
N LEU A 159 -0.92 6.90 4.84
CA LEU A 159 -0.66 6.41 3.50
C LEU A 159 0.72 6.91 3.06
N VAL A 160 1.67 5.99 2.91
CA VAL A 160 3.06 6.28 2.59
C VAL A 160 3.28 6.06 1.10
N ASP A 161 3.60 7.12 0.38
CA ASP A 161 4.00 7.06 -1.04
C ASP A 161 5.42 6.52 -1.15
N THR A 162 5.54 5.20 -1.31
CA THR A 162 6.82 4.53 -1.41
C THR A 162 7.51 4.74 -2.75
N ILE A 163 6.82 5.28 -3.76
CA ILE A 163 7.45 5.66 -5.02
C ILE A 163 8.22 6.96 -4.83
N ALA A 164 7.60 7.96 -4.20
CA ALA A 164 8.24 9.24 -3.88
C ALA A 164 9.37 9.07 -2.85
N LEU A 165 9.18 8.17 -1.88
CA LEU A 165 10.08 7.97 -0.75
C LEU A 165 11.01 6.78 -0.88
N HIS A 166 11.05 6.12 -2.05
CA HIS A 166 11.76 4.86 -2.28
C HIS A 166 13.17 4.82 -1.68
N ASP A 167 13.93 5.91 -1.85
CA ASP A 167 15.31 6.05 -1.44
C ASP A 167 15.49 6.54 0.02
N SER A 168 14.41 6.89 0.72
CA SER A 168 14.40 7.41 2.10
C SER A 168 13.76 6.45 3.11
N MET A 169 13.27 5.28 2.66
CA MET A 169 12.55 4.30 3.50
C MET A 169 13.38 3.73 4.65
N SER A 170 14.70 3.85 4.61
CA SER A 170 15.59 3.44 5.71
C SER A 170 15.29 4.15 7.04
N ILE A 171 14.62 5.30 7.00
CA ILE A 171 14.14 6.01 8.20
C ILE A 171 13.21 5.13 9.05
N LEU A 172 12.48 4.20 8.43
CA LEU A 172 11.59 3.28 9.14
C LEU A 172 12.31 2.02 9.67
N HIS A 173 13.59 1.78 9.33
CA HIS A 173 14.33 0.60 9.78
C HIS A 173 14.24 0.38 11.31
N PRO A 174 14.50 1.39 12.17
CA PRO A 174 14.54 1.17 13.61
C PRO A 174 13.19 0.72 14.18
N VAL A 175 12.07 1.29 13.73
CA VAL A 175 10.75 0.98 14.28
C VAL A 175 10.18 -0.35 13.75
N PHE A 176 10.51 -0.72 12.51
CA PHE A 176 10.16 -2.05 11.96
C PHE A 176 10.99 -3.17 12.59
N ALA A 177 12.24 -2.89 12.97
CA ALA A 177 13.13 -3.85 13.62
C ALA A 177 13.03 -3.87 15.15
N ASP A 178 12.31 -2.95 15.80
CA ASP A 178 12.21 -2.93 17.26
C ASP A 178 11.39 -4.13 17.79
N PRO A 179 11.98 -5.05 18.59
CA PRO A 179 11.27 -6.19 19.15
C PRO A 179 10.19 -5.79 20.18
N ASN A 180 10.23 -4.56 20.70
CA ASN A 180 9.25 -4.07 21.68
C ASN A 180 7.99 -3.46 21.05
N ILE A 181 7.95 -3.36 19.72
CA ILE A 181 6.82 -2.84 18.97
C ILE A 181 6.27 -3.97 18.10
N CYS A 182 5.02 -4.35 18.28
CA CYS A 182 4.37 -5.35 17.46
C CYS A 182 3.97 -4.77 16.10
N LYS A 183 4.30 -5.47 15.01
CA LYS A 183 3.83 -5.11 13.66
C LYS A 183 2.75 -6.08 13.24
N VAL A 184 1.51 -5.59 13.16
CA VAL A 184 0.35 -6.42 12.79
C VAL A 184 0.16 -6.39 11.28
N PHE A 185 0.10 -7.57 10.66
CA PHE A 185 -0.19 -7.76 9.25
C PHE A 185 -1.35 -8.76 9.07
N HIS A 186 -1.86 -8.87 7.84
CA HIS A 186 -2.83 -9.90 7.46
C HIS A 186 -2.37 -10.63 6.19
N GLY A 187 -1.78 -11.82 6.34
CA GLY A 187 -1.26 -12.59 5.21
C GLY A 187 0.08 -12.07 4.71
N ALA A 188 1.03 -11.89 5.62
CA ALA A 188 2.27 -11.13 5.40
C ALA A 188 3.32 -11.82 4.50
N ASP A 189 3.00 -12.98 3.91
CA ASP A 189 3.96 -13.80 3.16
C ASP A 189 4.58 -13.01 1.99
N GLY A 190 3.78 -12.18 1.31
CA GLY A 190 4.23 -11.29 0.24
C GLY A 190 4.90 -10.02 0.77
N ASP A 191 4.26 -9.36 1.73
CA ASP A 191 4.67 -8.06 2.26
C ASP A 191 6.09 -8.07 2.80
N VAL A 192 6.43 -9.09 3.59
CA VAL A 192 7.77 -9.23 4.20
C VAL A 192 8.86 -9.28 3.12
N VAL A 193 8.63 -10.03 2.04
CA VAL A 193 9.60 -10.15 0.95
C VAL A 193 9.71 -8.84 0.17
N TRP A 194 8.61 -8.15 -0.09
CA TRP A 194 8.62 -6.89 -0.83
C TRP A 194 9.30 -5.77 -0.03
N LEU A 195 9.00 -5.65 1.26
CA LEU A 195 9.62 -4.67 2.16
C LEU A 195 11.15 -4.87 2.28
N GLN A 196 11.60 -6.12 2.35
CA GLN A 196 13.03 -6.43 2.36
C GLN A 196 13.68 -6.08 1.02
N ARG A 197 13.07 -6.50 -0.09
CA ARG A 197 13.60 -6.30 -1.44
C ARG A 197 13.74 -4.83 -1.80
N ASP A 198 12.69 -4.05 -1.58
CA ASP A 198 12.59 -2.68 -2.10
C ASP A 198 13.22 -1.66 -1.14
N PHE A 199 13.25 -1.93 0.17
CA PHE A 199 13.63 -0.93 1.18
C PHE A 199 14.59 -1.43 2.26
N HIS A 200 14.99 -2.70 2.22
CA HIS A 200 15.72 -3.35 3.32
C HIS A 200 15.03 -3.20 4.67
N LEU A 201 13.68 -3.13 4.67
CA LEU A 201 12.88 -3.12 5.88
C LEU A 201 12.71 -4.56 6.37
N TYR A 202 13.18 -4.82 7.59
CA TYR A 202 13.05 -6.10 8.26
C TYR A 202 12.06 -5.99 9.42
N ILE A 203 11.19 -6.99 9.56
CA ILE A 203 10.12 -6.96 10.56
C ILE A 203 10.49 -7.91 11.70
N VAL A 204 10.72 -7.36 12.88
CA VAL A 204 10.92 -8.13 14.12
C VAL A 204 9.66 -8.02 14.97
N ASN A 205 9.20 -9.08 15.64
CA ASN A 205 7.91 -9.07 16.37
C ASN A 205 6.69 -8.81 15.46
N LEU A 206 6.58 -9.58 14.38
CA LEU A 206 5.43 -9.58 13.47
C LEU A 206 4.30 -10.44 14.05
N PHE A 207 3.07 -9.94 13.99
CA PHE A 207 1.85 -10.70 14.28
C PHE A 207 0.98 -10.79 13.02
N ASP A 208 0.87 -11.98 12.44
CA ASP A 208 0.04 -12.23 11.26
C ASP A 208 -1.35 -12.73 11.66
N THR A 209 -2.35 -11.87 11.47
CA THR A 209 -3.76 -12.18 11.77
C THR A 209 -4.33 -13.31 10.92
N ALA A 210 -3.84 -13.54 9.70
CA ALA A 210 -4.29 -14.63 8.83
C ALA A 210 -3.77 -16.00 9.28
N LYS A 211 -2.68 -16.04 10.07
CA LYS A 211 -2.08 -17.26 10.61
C LYS A 211 -2.60 -17.62 12.00
N VAL A 212 -3.44 -16.76 12.60
CA VAL A 212 -4.03 -17.01 13.91
C VAL A 212 -4.91 -18.25 13.84
N ARG A 213 -4.54 -19.28 14.60
CA ARG A 213 -5.32 -20.51 14.73
C ARG A 213 -5.90 -20.58 16.14
N PHE A 214 -7.22 -20.50 16.24
CA PHE A 214 -7.90 -20.83 17.48
C PHE A 214 -7.73 -22.34 17.74
N LYS A 215 -7.09 -22.69 18.85
CA LYS A 215 -7.13 -24.05 19.39
C LYS A 215 -8.48 -24.21 20.07
N TYR A 216 -9.38 -24.98 19.46
CA TYR A 216 -10.57 -25.53 20.11
C TYR A 216 -10.17 -26.70 21.01
#